data_AF-A0A6A9SN09-F1
#
_entry.id   AF-A0A6A9SN09-F1
#
_cell.length_a   1.000
_cell.length_b   1.000
_cell.length_c   1.000
_cell.angle_alpha   90.00
_cell.angle_beta   90.00
_cell.angle_gamma   90.00
#
_symmetry.space_group_name_H-M   'P 1'
#
loop_
_entity.id
_entity.type
_entity.pdbx_description
1 polymer ?
#
loop_
_entity_poly.entity_id
_entity_poly.type
_entity_poly.pdbx_seq_one_letter_code
_entity_poly.pdbx_strand_id
1 'polypeptide(L)'
;IVGVDGADPTTNADGPGAVIGTVRRDALLVEEVTEPTLVATYEEDSPTAFDLAATDASEVAREVYDHEYEHAVCSAGVAGSAGEFDVAVYNGE
;
A
#
# COMPACT_ATOMS: atom_id res chain seq x y z
N ILE A 1 -5.25 3.54 -7.57
CA ILE A 1 -5.44 2.25 -6.87
C ILE A 1 -5.66 1.19 -7.92
N VAL A 2 -4.71 0.27 -8.09
CA VAL A 2 -4.91 -0.93 -8.93
C VAL A 2 -5.66 -1.94 -8.07
N GLY A 3 -6.74 -2.50 -8.59
CA GLY A 3 -7.59 -3.45 -7.87
C GLY A 3 -7.77 -4.77 -8.61
N VAL A 4 -8.26 -5.77 -7.90
CA VAL A 4 -8.76 -7.02 -8.50
C VAL A 4 -9.94 -6.75 -9.42
N ASP A 5 -10.22 -7.70 -10.31
CA ASP A 5 -11.39 -7.65 -11.19
C ASP A 5 -12.67 -7.46 -10.37
N GLY A 6 -13.62 -6.64 -10.85
CA GLY A 6 -14.90 -6.45 -10.17
C GLY A 6 -15.75 -7.73 -10.10
N ALA A 7 -15.46 -8.76 -10.90
CA ALA A 7 -16.06 -10.08 -10.79
C ALA A 7 -15.34 -11.00 -9.78
N ASP A 8 -14.23 -10.56 -9.18
CA ASP A 8 -13.46 -11.34 -8.21
C ASP A 8 -14.21 -11.39 -6.86
N PRO A 9 -14.61 -12.58 -6.37
CA PRO A 9 -15.41 -12.72 -5.16
C PRO A 9 -14.62 -12.38 -3.87
N THR A 10 -13.33 -12.07 -3.98
CA THR A 10 -12.50 -11.60 -2.86
C THR A 10 -12.68 -10.11 -2.56
N THR A 11 -13.40 -9.37 -3.41
CA THR A 11 -13.84 -7.98 -3.15
C THR A 11 -15.33 -7.81 -3.38
N ASN A 12 -15.91 -6.69 -2.93
CA ASN A 12 -17.36 -6.47 -3.00
C ASN A 12 -17.90 -6.08 -4.40
N ALA A 13 -17.15 -6.32 -5.48
CA ALA A 13 -17.51 -6.07 -6.89
C ALA A 13 -17.80 -4.61 -7.32
N ASP A 14 -18.36 -3.80 -6.41
CA ASP A 14 -18.78 -2.41 -6.60
C ASP A 14 -17.85 -1.40 -5.89
N GLY A 15 -16.89 -1.89 -5.09
CA GLY A 15 -15.93 -1.10 -4.31
C GLY A 15 -14.60 -0.84 -5.04
N PRO A 16 -13.70 -0.01 -4.47
CA PRO A 16 -12.33 0.06 -4.96
C PRO A 16 -11.72 -1.35 -4.88
N GLY A 17 -11.26 -1.90 -6.00
CA GLY A 17 -10.80 -3.31 -6.06
C GLY A 17 -9.54 -3.62 -5.25
N ALA A 18 -9.10 -2.75 -4.34
CA ALA A 18 -7.97 -2.98 -3.45
C ALA A 18 -8.42 -3.15 -2.01
N VAL A 19 -7.76 -4.06 -1.31
CA VAL A 19 -7.96 -4.34 0.11
C VAL A 19 -6.63 -4.30 0.83
N ILE A 20 -6.64 -3.84 2.07
CA ILE A 20 -5.51 -3.82 2.99
C ILE A 20 -5.88 -4.62 4.24
N GLY A 21 -4.90 -5.26 4.86
CA GLY A 21 -5.17 -6.04 6.05
C GLY A 21 -3.96 -6.31 6.91
N THR A 22 -4.23 -6.69 8.16
CA THR A 22 -3.23 -7.03 9.17
C THR A 22 -3.75 -8.16 10.04
N VAL A 23 -2.83 -9.03 10.46
CA VAL A 23 -3.13 -10.16 11.34
C VAL A 23 -2.36 -9.96 12.64
N ARG A 24 -3.12 -9.84 13.72
CA ARG A 24 -2.59 -9.74 15.08
C ARG A 24 -3.01 -10.96 15.89
N ARG A 25 -2.51 -11.07 17.12
CA ARG A 25 -2.90 -12.16 18.03
C ARG A 25 -4.38 -12.12 18.40
N ASP A 26 -4.95 -10.92 18.44
CA ASP A 26 -6.30 -10.62 18.91
C ASP A 26 -7.32 -10.47 17.77
N ALA A 27 -6.87 -10.23 16.54
CA ALA A 27 -7.76 -9.89 15.42
C ALA A 27 -7.17 -10.18 14.04
N LEU A 28 -8.06 -10.29 13.06
CA LEU A 28 -7.81 -10.19 11.62
C LEU A 28 -8.60 -8.99 11.11
N LEU A 29 -7.92 -7.99 10.54
CA LEU A 29 -8.54 -6.83 9.91
C LEU A 29 -8.32 -6.92 8.40
N VAL A 30 -9.39 -6.73 7.63
CA VAL A 30 -9.38 -6.63 6.17
C VAL A 30 -10.36 -5.54 5.78
N GLU A 31 -9.87 -4.49 5.14
CA GLU A 31 -10.63 -3.28 4.83
C GLU A 31 -10.43 -2.88 3.36
N GLU A 32 -11.46 -2.27 2.77
CA GLU A 32 -11.38 -1.71 1.42
C GLU A 32 -10.55 -0.43 1.42
N VAL A 33 -9.71 -0.26 0.40
CA VAL A 33 -8.85 0.92 0.25
C VAL A 33 -9.56 1.97 -0.60
N THR A 34 -10.12 2.99 0.04
CA THR A 34 -10.80 4.11 -0.65
C THR A 34 -9.89 5.31 -0.91
N GLU A 35 -8.78 5.40 -0.21
CA GLU A 35 -7.76 6.46 -0.29
C GLU A 35 -6.37 5.85 0.02
N PRO A 36 -5.26 6.56 -0.22
CA PRO A 36 -3.95 5.99 0.12
C PRO A 36 -3.91 5.65 1.62
N THR A 37 -3.56 4.40 1.91
CA THR A 37 -3.71 3.79 3.24
C THR A 37 -2.44 3.02 3.57
N LEU A 38 -1.96 3.20 4.81
CA LEU A 38 -0.80 2.51 5.37
C LEU A 38 -1.27 1.48 6.41
N VAL A 39 -0.49 0.40 6.53
CA VAL A 39 -0.47 -0.41 7.75
C VAL A 39 0.97 -0.79 8.06
N ALA A 40 1.33 -0.76 9.33
CA ALA A 40 2.65 -1.13 9.84
C ALA A 40 2.55 -2.31 10.82
N THR A 41 3.69 -2.93 11.12
CA THR A 41 3.76 -3.99 12.13
C THR A 41 3.77 -3.45 13.56
N TYR A 42 4.12 -2.18 13.74
CA TYR A 42 4.22 -1.49 15.01
C TYR A 42 3.59 -0.11 14.90
N GLU A 43 3.05 0.39 16.02
CA GLU A 43 2.37 1.69 16.16
C GLU A 43 1.10 1.80 15.30
N GLU A 44 1.23 2.07 14.00
CA GLU A 44 0.12 2.11 13.04
C GLU A 44 -0.28 0.69 12.61
N ASP A 45 -0.68 -0.13 13.59
CA ASP A 45 -0.94 -1.56 13.43
C ASP A 45 -2.38 -1.89 12.98
N SER A 46 -3.09 -0.88 12.47
CA SER A 46 -4.42 -0.94 11.86
C SER A 46 -4.41 -0.08 10.59
N PRO A 47 -5.24 -0.38 9.58
CA PRO A 47 -5.32 0.46 8.37
C PRO A 47 -5.63 1.92 8.72
N THR A 48 -4.74 2.84 8.33
CA THR A 48 -4.88 4.27 8.59
C THR A 48 -4.62 5.06 7.31
N ALA A 49 -5.34 6.17 7.12
CA ALA A 49 -5.10 7.09 6.01
C ALA A 49 -3.63 7.56 6.00
N PHE A 50 -3.04 7.62 4.82
CA PHE A 50 -1.63 7.93 4.62
C PHE A 50 -1.48 8.96 3.50
N ASP A 51 -0.64 9.97 3.70
CA ASP A 51 -0.39 10.98 2.68
C ASP A 51 0.65 10.45 1.69
N LEU A 52 0.18 9.77 0.65
CA LEU A 52 1.02 9.28 -0.46
C LEU A 52 0.65 10.02 -1.74
N ALA A 53 1.55 10.86 -2.23
CA ALA A 53 1.35 11.70 -3.41
C ALA A 53 2.01 11.17 -4.68
N ALA A 54 3.06 10.35 -4.54
CA ALA A 54 3.82 9.77 -5.64
C ALA A 54 2.94 9.05 -6.68
N THR A 55 3.28 9.21 -7.95
CA THR A 55 2.50 8.64 -9.06
C THR A 55 3.25 7.60 -9.88
N ASP A 56 4.58 7.53 -9.74
CA ASP A 56 5.41 6.49 -10.34
C ASP A 56 6.15 5.65 -9.30
N ALA A 57 6.65 4.49 -9.74
CA ALA A 57 7.26 3.50 -8.85
C ALA A 57 8.49 4.05 -8.11
N SER A 58 9.29 4.90 -8.77
CA SER A 58 10.52 5.45 -8.19
C SER A 58 10.22 6.53 -7.16
N GLU A 59 9.22 7.37 -7.43
CA GLU A 59 8.69 8.34 -6.48
C GLU A 59 8.11 7.64 -5.26
N VAL A 60 7.31 6.57 -5.44
CA VAL A 60 6.73 5.83 -4.31
C VAL A 60 7.82 5.25 -3.42
N ALA A 61 8.84 4.61 -3.99
CA ALA A 61 9.95 4.07 -3.22
C ALA A 61 10.64 5.21 -2.43
N ARG A 62 10.89 6.34 -3.07
CA ARG A 62 11.57 7.47 -2.43
C ARG A 62 10.73 8.10 -1.33
N GLU A 63 9.45 8.36 -1.58
CA GLU A 63 8.53 9.01 -0.63
C GLU A 63 8.33 8.16 0.63
N VAL A 64 8.15 6.84 0.48
CA VAL A 64 8.01 5.94 1.64
C VAL A 64 9.32 5.86 2.44
N TYR A 65 10.49 5.92 1.78
CA TYR A 65 11.78 5.91 2.47
C TYR A 65 12.05 7.21 3.23
N ASP A 66 11.78 8.36 2.60
CA ASP A 66 12.04 9.69 3.14
C ASP A 66 10.95 10.14 4.13
N HIS A 67 9.94 9.30 4.43
CA HIS A 67 8.89 9.56 5.41
C HIS A 67 9.44 9.68 6.83
N GLU A 68 8.66 10.24 7.76
CA GLU A 68 9.10 10.57 9.13
C GLU A 68 9.37 9.35 10.04
N TYR A 69 9.22 8.13 9.54
CA TYR A 69 9.45 6.92 10.31
C TYR A 69 10.94 6.65 10.53
N GLU A 70 11.28 6.18 11.72
CA GLU A 70 12.65 5.93 12.11
C GLU A 70 13.19 4.62 11.48
N HIS A 71 14.52 4.53 11.38
CA HIS A 71 15.24 3.31 10.98
C HIS A 71 14.95 2.81 9.54
N ALA A 72 14.78 3.73 8.58
CA ALA A 72 14.72 3.39 7.16
C ALA A 72 15.94 2.56 6.72
N VAL A 73 15.70 1.42 6.06
CA VAL A 73 16.73 0.53 5.50
C VAL A 73 16.67 0.53 3.98
N CYS A 74 15.51 0.17 3.43
CA CYS A 74 15.21 0.22 2.02
C CYS A 74 13.70 0.30 1.80
N SER A 75 13.31 0.68 0.60
CA SER A 75 11.91 0.71 0.17
C SER A 75 11.79 0.18 -1.26
N ALA A 76 10.56 -0.22 -1.61
CA ALA A 76 10.20 -0.57 -2.96
C ALA A 76 8.87 0.11 -3.30
N GLY A 77 8.74 0.54 -4.55
CA GLY A 77 7.52 1.13 -5.09
C GLY A 77 7.07 0.36 -6.31
N VAL A 78 5.75 0.31 -6.47
CA VAL A 78 5.08 -0.26 -7.64
C VAL A 78 4.03 0.73 -8.10
N ALA A 79 4.05 1.06 -9.39
CA ALA A 79 3.03 1.87 -10.03
C ALA A 79 2.59 1.16 -11.30
N GLY A 80 1.33 1.31 -11.69
CA GLY A 80 0.84 0.65 -12.89
C GLY A 80 -0.67 0.58 -12.98
N SER A 81 -1.12 -0.20 -13.94
CA SER A 81 -2.52 -0.55 -14.15
C SER A 81 -2.64 -2.03 -14.46
N ALA A 82 -3.86 -2.58 -14.49
CA ALA A 82 -4.06 -4.01 -14.71
C ALA A 82 -3.35 -4.50 -15.98
N GLY A 83 -2.27 -5.28 -15.81
CA GLY A 83 -1.48 -5.87 -16.89
C GLY A 83 -0.13 -5.20 -17.18
N GLU A 84 0.15 -4.03 -16.61
CA GLU A 84 1.40 -3.30 -16.80
C GLU A 84 1.83 -2.61 -15.50
N PHE A 85 3.00 -3.00 -14.98
CA PHE A 85 3.54 -2.51 -13.73
C PHE A 85 5.01 -2.11 -13.88
N ASP A 86 5.33 -0.93 -13.40
CA ASP A 86 6.69 -0.47 -13.14
C ASP A 86 7.06 -0.75 -11.69
N VAL A 87 8.32 -1.13 -11.49
CA VAL A 87 8.88 -1.42 -10.16
C VAL A 87 10.16 -0.62 -9.96
N ALA A 88 10.35 -0.13 -8.74
CA ALA A 88 11.58 0.54 -8.35
C ALA A 88 11.92 0.21 -6.89
N VAL A 89 13.20 0.39 -6.55
CA VAL A 89 13.72 0.20 -5.20
C VAL A 89 14.58 1.40 -4.83
N TYR A 90 14.63 1.74 -3.55
CA TYR A 90 15.54 2.75 -3.01
C TYR A 90 16.21 2.24 -1.73
N ASN A 91 17.54 2.30 -1.69
CA ASN A 91 18.37 1.74 -0.61
C ASN A 91 19.16 2.81 0.16
N GLY A 92 18.77 4.08 0.05
CA GLY A 92 19.46 5.20 0.71
C GLY A 92 20.77 5.66 0.05
N GLU A 93 21.09 5.17 -1.16
CA GLU A 93 22.27 5.54 -1.95
C GLU A 93 21.89 5.99 -3.37
#